data_AF-A0A1H2R0I8-F1
#
_entry.id   AF-A0A1H2R0I8-F1
#
_cell.length_a   1.000
_cell.length_b   1.000
_cell.length_c   1.000
_cell.angle_alpha   90.00
_cell.angle_beta   90.00
_cell.angle_gamma   90.00
#
_symmetry.space_group_name_H-M   'P 1'
#
loop_
_entity.id
_entity.type
_entity.pdbx_description
1 polymer ?
#
loop_
_entity_poly.entity_id
_entity_poly.type
_entity_poly.pdbx_seq_one_letter_code
_entity_poly.pdbx_strand_id
1 'polypeptide(L)'
;MHRPTGTEMPHYTDSLTQLGRPAALPASPDEAVLERVPNPQPGALYAVRFTQPEFTSLCPLTGQPDFAHLVIDYVPGDWLVESKSLKLFLGSFRNHGAFHEDCTVGIGLRLVETLAPRWLRIGGYWYPRGGMPIDVFWQTGAPPEGLFLPDQGVPPYRGRG
;
A
#
# COMPACT_ATOMS: atom_id res chain seq x y z
N MET A 1 -24.01 -31.63 7.01
CA MET A 1 -22.88 -30.74 6.67
C MET A 1 -23.33 -29.32 6.95
N HIS A 2 -22.89 -28.76 8.07
CA HIS A 2 -23.33 -27.45 8.56
C HIS A 2 -22.60 -26.36 7.76
N ARG A 3 -23.33 -25.59 6.94
CA ARG A 3 -22.83 -24.30 6.46
C ARG A 3 -22.69 -23.40 7.68
N PRO A 4 -21.52 -22.77 7.95
CA PRO A 4 -21.46 -21.77 8.99
C PRO A 4 -22.36 -20.59 8.59
N THR A 5 -23.39 -20.38 9.39
CA THR A 5 -24.21 -19.16 9.40
C THR A 5 -23.32 -17.97 9.80
N GLY A 6 -23.57 -16.82 9.18
CA GLY A 6 -22.68 -15.67 9.11
C GLY A 6 -21.94 -15.33 10.41
N THR A 7 -20.62 -15.25 10.32
CA THR A 7 -19.78 -14.61 11.31
C THR A 7 -20.18 -13.14 11.37
N GLU A 8 -20.77 -12.74 12.49
CA GLU A 8 -21.05 -11.34 12.82
C GLU A 8 -19.75 -10.54 12.66
N MET A 9 -19.74 -9.56 11.75
CA MET A 9 -18.55 -8.74 11.56
C MET A 9 -18.32 -7.93 12.84
N PRO A 10 -17.09 -7.90 13.37
CA PRO A 10 -16.83 -7.19 14.61
C PRO A 10 -17.17 -5.70 14.48
N HIS A 11 -17.74 -5.11 15.54
CA HIS A 11 -18.30 -3.74 15.59
C HIS A 11 -17.39 -2.61 15.07
N TYR A 12 -16.09 -2.84 14.90
CA TYR A 12 -15.18 -1.87 14.30
C TYR A 12 -15.30 -1.76 12.78
N THR A 13 -16.06 -2.64 12.12
CA THR A 13 -16.31 -2.58 10.67
C THR A 13 -17.53 -1.72 10.30
N ASP A 14 -18.30 -1.26 11.29
CA ASP A 14 -19.59 -0.58 11.07
C ASP A 14 -19.44 0.78 10.36
N SER A 15 -18.27 1.41 10.50
CA SER A 15 -17.92 2.67 9.82
C SER A 15 -17.32 2.47 8.43
N LEU A 16 -17.02 1.23 8.02
CA LEU A 16 -16.43 0.92 6.72
C LEU A 16 -17.50 0.97 5.63
N THR A 17 -17.25 1.76 4.61
CA THR A 17 -18.16 1.92 3.48
C THR A 17 -17.83 0.95 2.35
N GLN A 18 -16.58 0.49 2.27
CA GLN A 18 -16.10 -0.37 1.18
C GLN A 18 -16.08 -1.85 1.55
N LEU A 19 -15.73 -2.22 2.77
CA LEU A 19 -15.63 -3.64 3.18
C LEU A 19 -17.00 -4.34 3.16
N GLY A 20 -17.04 -5.61 2.71
CA GLY A 20 -18.28 -6.41 2.66
C GLY A 20 -19.29 -6.03 1.56
N ARG A 21 -19.03 -4.98 0.77
CA ARG A 21 -19.95 -4.48 -0.29
C ARG A 21 -19.27 -4.45 -1.66
N PRO A 22 -19.97 -4.54 -2.79
CA PRO A 22 -19.38 -4.21 -4.08
C PRO A 22 -18.87 -2.76 -4.07
N ALA A 23 -17.63 -2.55 -4.52
CA ALA A 23 -17.03 -1.22 -4.65
C ALA A 23 -16.35 -1.15 -6.01
N ALA A 24 -16.64 -0.09 -6.76
CA ALA A 24 -16.01 0.16 -8.05
C ALA A 24 -14.55 0.59 -7.84
N LEU A 25 -13.72 0.39 -8.87
CA LEU A 25 -12.39 0.97 -8.89
C LEU A 25 -12.51 2.49 -9.04
N PRO A 26 -11.87 3.30 -8.18
CA PRO A 26 -11.85 4.76 -8.35
C PRO A 26 -11.21 5.15 -9.68
N ALA A 27 -11.64 6.26 -10.27
CA ALA A 27 -11.11 6.72 -11.56
C ALA A 27 -9.68 7.27 -11.45
N SER A 28 -9.29 7.74 -10.26
CA SER A 28 -7.97 8.26 -9.96
C SER A 28 -7.61 8.04 -8.49
N PRO A 29 -6.31 8.17 -8.13
CA PRO A 29 -5.85 8.14 -6.74
C PRO A 29 -6.48 9.22 -5.85
N ASP A 30 -6.80 10.39 -6.41
CA ASP A 30 -7.40 11.51 -5.68
C ASP A 30 -8.85 11.22 -5.27
N GLU A 31 -9.57 10.43 -6.08
CA GLU A 31 -10.94 10.00 -5.80
C GLU A 31 -11.01 8.75 -4.91
N ALA A 32 -9.88 8.07 -4.70
CA ALA A 32 -9.85 6.86 -3.90
C ALA A 32 -9.96 7.17 -2.40
N VAL A 33 -10.80 6.40 -1.72
CA VAL A 33 -11.00 6.51 -0.28
C VAL A 33 -10.18 5.44 0.43
N LEU A 34 -9.24 5.86 1.28
CA LEU A 34 -8.59 4.97 2.24
C LEU A 34 -9.40 4.91 3.52
N GLU A 35 -9.66 3.70 3.99
CA GLU A 35 -10.34 3.44 5.25
C GLU A 35 -9.34 2.89 6.27
N ARG A 36 -9.67 3.02 7.54
CA ARG A 36 -8.84 2.56 8.65
C ARG A 36 -9.69 1.89 9.71
N VAL A 37 -9.09 0.93 10.40
CA VAL A 37 -9.69 0.21 11.53
C VAL A 37 -8.82 0.39 12.77
N PRO A 38 -9.40 0.32 13.99
CA PRO A 38 -8.64 0.43 15.22
C PRO A 38 -7.52 -0.61 15.30
N ASN A 39 -6.36 -0.21 15.78
CA ASN A 39 -5.28 -1.12 16.12
C ASN A 39 -5.70 -1.97 17.34
N PRO A 40 -5.81 -3.32 17.21
CA PRO A 40 -6.22 -4.18 18.31
C PRO A 40 -5.10 -4.41 19.35
N GLN A 41 -3.86 -4.03 19.06
CA GLN A 41 -2.67 -4.25 19.88
C GLN A 41 -1.84 -2.96 20.06
N PRO A 42 -2.41 -1.87 20.60
CA PRO A 42 -1.73 -0.56 20.65
C PRO A 42 -0.48 -0.53 21.55
N GLY A 43 -0.37 -1.47 22.50
CA GLY A 43 0.80 -1.60 23.38
C GLY A 43 1.97 -2.38 22.79
N ALA A 44 1.76 -3.13 21.70
CA ALA A 44 2.80 -3.93 21.08
C ALA A 44 3.59 -3.11 20.04
N LEU A 45 4.90 -3.33 19.98
CA LEU A 45 5.73 -2.84 18.89
C LEU A 45 5.77 -3.90 17.78
N TYR A 46 5.12 -3.63 16.66
CA TYR A 46 5.10 -4.54 15.51
C TYR A 46 5.02 -3.77 14.19
N ALA A 47 5.58 -4.37 13.13
CA ALA A 47 5.43 -3.88 11.76
C ALA A 47 4.34 -4.68 11.03
N VAL A 48 3.59 -3.99 10.18
CA VAL A 48 2.67 -4.58 9.21
C VAL A 48 3.26 -4.38 7.82
N ARG A 49 3.30 -5.45 7.01
CA ARG A 49 3.74 -5.40 5.61
C ARG A 49 2.57 -5.60 4.67
N PHE A 50 2.42 -4.71 3.70
CA PHE A 50 1.65 -4.94 2.48
C PHE A 50 2.61 -5.07 1.30
N THR A 51 2.40 -6.11 0.50
CA THR A 51 3.14 -6.35 -0.73
C THR A 51 2.17 -6.34 -1.90
N GLN A 52 2.38 -5.44 -2.86
CA GLN A 52 1.61 -5.34 -4.09
C GLN A 52 2.54 -5.63 -5.27
N PRO A 53 2.67 -6.91 -5.68
CA PRO A 53 3.61 -7.32 -6.72
C PRO A 53 3.17 -6.93 -8.14
N GLU A 54 1.91 -6.56 -8.31
CA GLU A 54 1.27 -6.25 -9.59
C GLU A 54 0.79 -4.79 -9.62
N PHE A 55 1.59 -3.87 -9.06
CA PHE A 55 1.27 -2.45 -9.16
C PHE A 55 1.52 -1.94 -10.59
N THR A 56 0.66 -1.05 -11.08
CA THR A 56 0.83 -0.43 -12.39
C THR A 56 0.24 0.97 -12.44
N SER A 57 0.90 1.84 -13.18
CA SER A 57 0.46 3.20 -13.52
C SER A 57 0.83 3.51 -14.97
N LEU A 58 0.50 4.72 -15.44
CA LEU A 58 0.93 5.18 -16.77
C LEU A 58 2.10 6.15 -16.64
N CYS A 59 3.02 6.09 -17.60
CA CYS A 59 4.02 7.14 -17.80
C CYS A 59 3.29 8.43 -18.24
N PRO A 60 3.42 9.56 -17.54
CA PRO A 60 2.67 10.78 -17.84
C PRO A 60 3.03 11.38 -19.22
N LEU A 61 4.20 11.07 -19.76
CA LEU A 61 4.67 11.60 -21.05
C LEU A 61 4.26 10.74 -22.25
N THR A 62 4.27 9.41 -22.08
CA THR A 62 4.11 8.48 -23.21
C THR A 62 2.81 7.68 -23.16
N GLY A 63 2.12 7.67 -22.02
CA GLY A 63 0.93 6.84 -21.79
C GLY A 63 1.22 5.34 -21.72
N GLN A 64 2.50 4.92 -21.76
CA GLN A 64 2.86 3.51 -21.65
C GLN A 64 2.71 3.03 -20.20
N PRO A 65 2.25 1.78 -19.97
CA PRO A 65 2.03 1.25 -18.63
C PRO A 65 3.34 0.87 -17.95
N ASP A 66 3.66 1.52 -16.84
CA ASP A 66 4.76 1.18 -15.94
C ASP A 66 4.28 0.16 -14.90
N PHE A 67 5.18 -0.71 -14.44
CA PHE A 67 4.88 -1.77 -13.48
C PHE A 67 5.87 -1.72 -12.32
N ALA A 68 5.41 -2.04 -11.12
CA ALA A 68 6.24 -2.10 -9.94
C ALA A 68 5.82 -3.21 -8.99
N HIS A 69 6.79 -3.64 -8.18
CA HIS A 69 6.53 -4.35 -6.95
C HIS A 69 6.61 -3.35 -5.80
N LEU A 70 5.47 -3.04 -5.15
CA LEU A 70 5.46 -2.16 -3.99
C LEU A 70 5.54 -2.97 -2.69
N VAL A 71 6.43 -2.55 -1.79
CA VAL A 71 6.49 -3.06 -0.41
C VAL A 71 6.30 -1.90 0.54
N ILE A 72 5.24 -1.97 1.34
CA ILE A 72 4.87 -0.97 2.34
C ILE A 72 5.01 -1.63 3.71
N ASP A 73 5.89 -1.11 4.56
CA ASP A 73 5.99 -1.50 5.96
C ASP A 73 5.59 -0.32 6.84
N TYR A 74 4.77 -0.54 7.87
CA TYR A 74 4.51 0.51 8.86
C TYR A 74 4.31 -0.06 10.26
N VAL A 75 4.67 0.75 11.26
CA VAL A 75 4.35 0.54 12.66
C VAL A 75 3.10 1.35 12.99
N PRO A 76 1.97 0.70 13.31
CA PRO A 76 0.73 1.41 13.56
C PRO A 76 0.81 2.28 14.82
N GLY A 77 0.11 3.41 14.77
CA GLY A 77 -0.36 4.11 15.97
C GLY A 77 -1.68 3.48 16.43
N ASP A 78 -2.74 4.28 16.48
CA ASP A 78 -4.08 3.83 16.85
C ASP A 78 -4.83 3.13 15.71
N TRP A 79 -4.29 3.18 14.48
CA TRP A 79 -4.99 2.79 13.27
C TRP A 79 -4.19 1.81 12.41
N LEU A 80 -4.92 0.89 11.80
CA LEU A 80 -4.47 0.04 10.69
C LEU A 80 -5.20 0.46 9.42
N VAL A 81 -4.53 0.40 8.27
CA VAL A 81 -5.23 0.58 6.99
C VAL A 81 -6.13 -0.62 6.71
N GLU A 82 -7.33 -0.37 6.22
CA GLU A 82 -8.23 -1.42 5.78
C GLU A 82 -7.77 -1.93 4.41
N SER A 83 -7.50 -3.24 4.31
CA SER A 83 -6.84 -3.86 3.16
C SER A 83 -7.57 -3.72 1.83
N LYS A 84 -8.92 -3.72 1.82
CA LYS A 84 -9.68 -3.55 0.58
C LYS A 84 -9.61 -2.10 0.08
N SER A 85 -9.72 -1.12 0.96
CA SER A 85 -9.56 0.29 0.63
C SER A 85 -8.17 0.57 0.08
N LEU A 86 -7.12 -0.02 0.68
CA LEU A 86 -5.76 0.05 0.16
C LEU A 86 -5.65 -0.55 -1.25
N LYS A 87 -6.25 -1.73 -1.47
CA LYS A 87 -6.27 -2.36 -2.80
C LYS A 87 -6.95 -1.48 -3.84
N LEU A 88 -8.07 -0.84 -3.49
CA LEU A 88 -8.79 0.06 -4.39
C LEU A 88 -8.00 1.34 -4.67
N PHE A 89 -7.35 1.91 -3.66
CA PHE A 89 -6.43 3.02 -3.81
C PHE A 89 -5.26 2.67 -4.75
N LEU A 90 -4.53 1.60 -4.49
CA LEU A 90 -3.42 1.18 -5.34
C LEU A 90 -3.89 0.84 -6.77
N GLY A 91 -5.06 0.23 -6.91
CA GLY A 91 -5.63 -0.07 -8.22
C GLY A 91 -6.06 1.16 -9.02
N SER A 92 -6.43 2.26 -8.36
CA SER A 92 -6.84 3.51 -9.03
C SER A 92 -5.72 4.16 -9.86
N PHE A 93 -4.46 3.76 -9.63
CA PHE A 93 -3.32 4.23 -10.42
C PHE A 93 -3.27 3.62 -11.82
N ARG A 94 -4.00 2.53 -12.11
CA ARG A 94 -3.87 1.74 -13.34
C ARG A 94 -3.93 2.55 -14.63
N ASN A 95 -4.78 3.58 -14.67
CA ASN A 95 -4.95 4.47 -15.82
C ASN A 95 -4.54 5.92 -15.50
N HIS A 96 -3.77 6.12 -14.42
CA HIS A 96 -3.33 7.43 -13.95
C HIS A 96 -1.87 7.65 -14.31
N GLY A 97 -1.57 8.85 -14.84
CA GLY A 97 -0.21 9.25 -15.22
C GLY A 97 0.57 9.76 -14.03
N ALA A 98 1.64 9.07 -13.62
CA ALA A 98 2.50 9.51 -12.52
C ALA A 98 3.96 9.10 -12.74
N PHE A 99 4.91 9.96 -12.34
CA PHE A 99 6.31 9.57 -12.27
C PHE A 99 6.54 8.55 -11.16
N HIS A 100 7.60 7.74 -11.28
CA HIS A 100 7.85 6.63 -10.37
C HIS A 100 8.07 7.14 -8.93
N GLU A 101 8.79 8.25 -8.81
CA GLU A 101 9.12 8.94 -7.58
C GLU A 101 7.88 9.52 -6.90
N ASP A 102 7.11 10.32 -7.65
CA ASP A 102 5.89 10.97 -7.17
C ASP A 102 4.84 9.93 -6.76
N CYS A 103 4.67 8.88 -7.57
CA CYS A 103 3.78 7.78 -7.25
C CYS A 103 4.18 7.05 -5.96
N THR A 104 5.45 6.64 -5.85
CA THR A 104 5.92 5.87 -4.68
C THR A 104 5.87 6.70 -3.41
N VAL A 105 6.41 7.92 -3.43
CA VAL A 105 6.44 8.81 -2.25
C VAL A 105 5.02 9.28 -1.91
N GLY A 106 4.21 9.62 -2.90
CA GLY A 106 2.82 10.06 -2.74
C GLY A 106 1.94 9.01 -2.06
N ILE A 107 2.07 7.73 -2.44
CA ILE A 107 1.40 6.62 -1.74
C ILE A 107 1.79 6.59 -0.26
N GLY A 108 3.09 6.71 0.04
CA GLY A 108 3.59 6.75 1.41
C GLY A 108 3.04 7.92 2.22
N LEU A 109 3.05 9.13 1.65
CA LEU A 109 2.52 10.34 2.28
C LEU A 109 1.01 10.23 2.54
N ARG A 110 0.25 9.70 1.59
CA ARG A 110 -1.21 9.51 1.73
C ARG A 110 -1.55 8.52 2.85
N LEU A 111 -0.74 7.47 3.01
CA LEU A 111 -0.89 6.53 4.13
C LEU A 111 -0.52 7.17 5.47
N VAL A 112 0.52 8.01 5.52
CA VAL A 112 0.90 8.74 6.73
C VAL A 112 -0.23 9.67 7.17
N GLU A 113 -0.80 10.44 6.25
CA GLU A 113 -1.95 11.31 6.51
C GLU A 113 -3.15 10.51 7.04
N THR A 114 -3.43 9.36 6.45
CA THR A 114 -4.59 8.53 6.81
C THR A 114 -4.42 7.85 8.17
N LEU A 115 -3.21 7.37 8.49
CA LEU A 115 -3.00 6.46 9.62
C LEU A 115 -2.30 7.10 10.82
N ALA A 116 -1.59 8.21 10.62
CA ALA A 116 -0.65 8.77 11.59
C ALA A 116 0.23 7.67 12.24
N PRO A 117 0.94 6.84 11.44
CA PRO A 117 1.68 5.71 11.97
C PRO A 117 2.87 6.21 12.81
N ARG A 118 3.35 5.38 13.73
CA ARG A 118 4.60 5.69 14.48
C ARG A 118 5.79 5.74 13.53
N TRP A 119 5.76 4.92 12.48
CA TRP A 119 6.77 4.88 11.44
C TRP A 119 6.22 4.20 10.18
N LEU A 120 6.67 4.62 9.00
CA LEU A 120 6.33 3.98 7.72
C LEU A 120 7.55 4.02 6.79
N ARG A 121 7.75 2.96 6.00
CA ARG A 121 8.56 2.97 4.78
C ARG A 121 7.80 2.38 3.60
N ILE A 122 8.18 2.83 2.42
CA ILE A 122 7.75 2.25 1.14
C ILE A 122 8.97 2.06 0.24
N GLY A 123 9.01 0.91 -0.43
CA GLY A 123 9.90 0.65 -1.55
C GLY A 123 9.06 0.37 -2.80
N GLY A 124 9.29 1.15 -3.85
CA GLY A 124 8.77 0.90 -5.18
C GLY A 124 9.87 0.34 -6.05
N TYR A 125 9.79 -0.96 -6.37
CA TYR A 125 10.75 -1.63 -7.23
C TYR A 125 10.21 -1.68 -8.65
N TRP A 126 10.64 -0.73 -9.48
CA TRP A 126 10.02 -0.48 -10.78
C TRP A 126 10.68 -1.29 -11.89
N TYR A 127 9.84 -1.78 -12.81
CA TYR A 127 10.28 -2.59 -13.93
C TYR A 127 11.02 -1.70 -14.93
N PRO A 128 12.08 -2.21 -15.57
CA PRO A 128 12.99 -1.37 -16.33
C PRO A 128 12.37 -0.76 -17.58
N ARG A 129 12.77 0.49 -17.87
CA ARG A 129 12.65 1.12 -19.17
C ARG A 129 14.03 1.24 -19.81
N GLY A 130 14.17 0.77 -21.05
CA GLY A 130 15.47 0.73 -21.71
C GLY A 130 16.53 -0.11 -20.97
N GLY A 131 16.12 -1.10 -20.18
CA GLY A 131 17.02 -1.93 -19.38
C GLY A 131 17.42 -1.33 -18.03
N MET A 132 16.88 -0.17 -17.64
CA MET A 132 17.20 0.52 -16.40
C MET A 132 15.97 0.59 -15.49
N PRO A 133 15.95 -0.13 -14.34
CA PRO A 133 14.94 0.06 -13.31
C PRO A 133 15.20 1.35 -12.53
N ILE A 134 14.13 1.94 -11.98
CA ILE A 134 14.21 3.12 -11.10
C ILE A 134 13.55 2.72 -9.78
N ASP A 135 14.32 2.16 -8.86
CA ASP A 135 13.80 1.81 -7.55
C ASP A 135 13.74 3.05 -6.66
N VAL A 136 12.59 3.27 -6.01
CA VAL A 136 12.33 4.45 -5.19
C VAL A 136 12.07 4.00 -3.75
N PHE A 137 12.79 4.59 -2.80
CA PHE A 137 12.68 4.27 -1.38
C PHE A 137 12.40 5.53 -0.58
N TRP A 138 11.43 5.45 0.33
CA TRP A 138 11.12 6.55 1.24
C TRP A 138 10.64 6.02 2.59
N GLN A 139 10.94 6.77 3.65
CA GLN A 139 10.47 6.48 5.00
C GLN A 139 10.29 7.76 5.82
N THR A 140 9.43 7.72 6.83
CA THR A 140 9.12 8.88 7.69
C THR A 140 10.26 9.29 8.63
N GLY A 141 11.20 8.38 8.89
CA GLY A 141 12.33 8.60 9.80
C GLY A 141 13.06 7.28 10.11
N ALA A 142 13.88 7.28 11.16
CA ALA A 142 14.48 6.05 11.66
C ALA A 142 13.39 5.10 12.20
N PRO A 143 13.50 3.78 11.97
CA PRO A 143 12.59 2.81 12.56
C PRO A 143 12.69 2.85 14.10
N PRO A 144 11.58 2.64 14.83
CA PRO A 144 11.60 2.55 16.29
C PRO A 144 12.62 1.53 16.79
N GLU A 145 13.32 1.87 17.87
CA GLU A 145 14.26 0.97 18.51
C GLU A 145 13.56 -0.33 18.96
N GLY A 146 14.22 -1.47 18.74
CA GLY A 146 13.67 -2.79 19.07
C GLY A 146 12.62 -3.31 18.10
N LEU A 147 12.28 -2.57 17.04
CA LEU A 147 11.36 -3.07 16.01
C LEU A 147 11.97 -4.26 15.27
N PHE A 148 11.25 -5.38 15.23
CA PHE A 148 11.55 -6.45 14.28
C PHE A 148 11.13 -6.02 12.87
N LEU A 149 12.12 -5.65 12.04
CA LEU A 149 11.90 -5.17 10.68
C LEU A 149 12.70 -6.01 9.67
N PRO A 150 12.07 -6.96 8.95
CA PRO A 150 12.76 -7.76 7.95
C PRO A 150 13.13 -6.94 6.72
N ASP A 151 14.13 -7.39 5.96
CA ASP A 151 14.42 -6.87 4.62
C ASP A 151 13.17 -6.92 3.72
N GLN A 152 13.06 -6.00 2.75
CA GLN A 152 11.90 -6.00 1.84
C GLN A 152 11.86 -7.23 0.93
N GLY A 153 13.01 -7.88 0.72
CA GLY A 153 13.10 -9.19 0.08
C GLY A 153 12.79 -9.19 -1.42
N VAL A 154 12.75 -8.01 -2.05
CA VAL A 154 12.55 -7.89 -3.49
C VAL A 154 13.91 -8.02 -4.17
N PRO A 155 14.13 -9.06 -5.00
CA PRO A 155 15.39 -9.22 -5.69
C PRO A 155 15.59 -8.08 -6.69
N PRO A 156 16.82 -7.57 -6.85
CA PRO A 156 17.11 -6.58 -7.87
C PRO A 156 16.84 -7.17 -9.26
N TYR A 157 16.46 -6.32 -10.21
CA TYR A 157 16.24 -6.74 -11.59
C TYR A 157 17.49 -7.44 -12.16
N ARG A 158 17.32 -8.65 -12.69
CA ARG A 158 18.43 -9.49 -13.20
C ARG A 158 18.54 -9.53 -14.73
N GLY A 159 17.82 -8.67 -15.44
CA GLY A 159 17.73 -8.79 -16.90
C GLY A 159 16.67 -9.81 -17.35
N ARG A 160 16.63 -10.06 -18.65
CA ARG A 160 15.98 -11.25 -19.21
C ARG A 160 17.02 -12.36 -19.23
N GLY A 161 17.04 -13.18 -18.17
CA GLY A 161 17.77 -14.44 -18.12
C GLY A 161 16.90 -15.59 -18.61
#